data_AF-A0A1B9R2T6-F1
#
_entry.id   AF-A0A1B9R2T6-F1
#
_cell.length_a   1.000
_cell.length_b   1.000
_cell.length_c   1.000
_cell.angle_alpha   90.00
_cell.angle_beta   90.00
_cell.angle_gamma   90.00
#
_symmetry.space_group_name_H-M   'P 1'
#
loop_
_entity.id
_entity.type
_entity.pdbx_description
1 polymer ?
#
loop_
_entity_poly.entity_id
_entity_poly.type
_entity_poly.pdbx_seq_one_letter_code
_entity_poly.pdbx_strand_id
1 'polypeptide(L)'
;VGELSFSVNGNNIAVNFLTKMTHAILFDLIRNILLTTILLAFFYYKLSKPIITLITWVNSLQHKQASIPIPVQKHHDELGELAISFHNLWKQREKAEAQLNQLAYYDTLTGLANRALLLQMLQNHIDSANQSHSTGILFYLDLDRFKTINDSLGHTIGDNLLKAISKRLEAWIKKGMIAARIGGDEFVVLAPDLTLNKAGDVAQQILALMSNPYAIDGHQLYCTVTIGISVYPSVGSTNIDILRQADTALYRAKSAGRNNYMFYEPEMRAQVESFLEIEKGLHEAINKDQLELYYQPQVNEKHQIVGVEALIRWNHPEKGVLPPGVFMPIAEETGQILPIGDWIIEQACYQYSIWKRMGILPPTFRRLAINISPLQFSKDSFVDHITQALSQAGITGEHIELEITESLLLENVESAIQKMALLKEHQLKISIDDFGTGYSSLRYLKLLSVDVLKIDRSFVTKLHLDESDQAIVDTIVMTARR
;
A
#
# COMPACT_ATOMS: atom_id res chain seq x y z
N VAL A 1 61.57 -110.43 -63.36
CA VAL A 1 60.77 -109.78 -62.30
C VAL A 1 61.70 -108.79 -61.61
N GLY A 2 61.45 -107.49 -61.74
CA GLY A 2 62.23 -106.45 -61.06
C GLY A 2 61.45 -105.93 -59.87
N GLU A 3 62.11 -105.74 -58.74
CA GLU A 3 61.50 -105.18 -57.52
C GLU A 3 61.75 -103.67 -57.51
N LEU A 4 60.68 -102.90 -57.31
CA LEU A 4 60.74 -101.44 -57.28
C LEU A 4 60.37 -101.00 -55.86
N SER A 5 61.34 -100.48 -55.12
CA SER A 5 61.15 -100.01 -53.75
C SER A 5 61.07 -98.49 -53.72
N PHE A 6 60.03 -97.98 -53.06
CA PHE A 6 59.92 -96.57 -52.70
C PHE A 6 60.11 -96.43 -51.20
N SER A 7 60.94 -95.49 -50.77
CA SER A 7 61.00 -95.07 -49.38
C SER A 7 60.39 -93.68 -49.24
N VAL A 8 59.36 -93.58 -48.40
CA VAL A 8 58.75 -92.29 -48.06
C VAL A 8 59.55 -91.72 -46.89
N ASN A 9 60.22 -90.59 -47.11
CA ASN A 9 60.91 -89.88 -46.04
C ASN A 9 59.89 -89.10 -45.19
N GLY A 10 59.28 -89.81 -44.23
CA GLY A 10 58.28 -89.26 -43.32
C GLY A 10 58.77 -88.03 -42.54
N ASN A 11 60.08 -87.93 -42.29
CA ASN A 11 60.68 -86.80 -41.59
C ASN A 11 60.58 -85.50 -42.41
N ASN A 12 60.84 -85.58 -43.72
CA ASN A 12 60.80 -84.41 -44.60
C ASN A 12 59.35 -83.94 -44.86
N ILE A 13 58.40 -84.87 -44.90
CA ILE A 13 56.96 -84.55 -44.99
C ILE A 13 56.48 -83.89 -43.71
N ALA A 14 56.87 -84.41 -42.53
CA ALA A 14 56.52 -83.84 -41.24
C ALA A 14 57.06 -82.42 -41.06
N VAL A 15 58.34 -82.18 -41.42
CA VAL A 15 58.95 -80.84 -41.33
C VAL A 15 58.27 -79.83 -42.27
N ASN A 16 57.97 -80.22 -43.52
CA ASN A 16 57.25 -79.35 -44.46
C ASN A 16 55.80 -79.08 -44.04
N PHE A 17 55.13 -80.07 -43.44
CA PHE A 17 53.79 -79.88 -42.88
C PHE A 17 53.83 -78.92 -41.69
N LEU A 18 54.76 -79.12 -40.75
CA LEU A 18 54.93 -78.27 -39.58
C LEU A 18 55.26 -76.82 -39.97
N THR A 19 56.16 -76.59 -40.93
CA THR A 19 56.49 -75.24 -41.41
C THR A 19 55.33 -74.55 -42.11
N LYS A 20 54.57 -75.25 -42.96
CA LYS A 20 53.36 -74.69 -43.56
C LYS A 20 52.29 -74.37 -42.51
N MET A 21 52.12 -75.25 -41.53
CA MET A 21 51.13 -75.09 -40.47
C MET A 21 51.51 -73.94 -39.53
N THR A 22 52.78 -73.78 -39.17
CA THR A 22 53.24 -72.63 -38.37
C THR A 22 53.10 -71.31 -39.11
N HIS A 23 53.43 -71.27 -40.42
CA HIS A 23 53.20 -70.06 -41.23
C HIS A 23 51.71 -69.70 -41.33
N ALA A 24 50.83 -70.67 -41.55
CA ALA A 24 49.38 -70.44 -41.60
C ALA A 24 48.85 -69.90 -40.26
N ILE A 25 49.22 -70.54 -39.15
CA ILE A 25 48.82 -70.10 -37.80
C ILE A 25 49.35 -68.70 -37.50
N LEU A 26 50.62 -68.42 -37.81
CA LEU A 26 51.23 -67.11 -37.57
C LEU A 26 50.54 -66.01 -38.41
N PHE A 27 50.24 -66.30 -39.67
CA PHE A 27 49.52 -65.37 -40.54
C PHE A 27 48.11 -65.08 -40.03
N ASP A 28 47.36 -66.11 -39.63
CA ASP A 28 46.02 -65.95 -39.06
C ASP A 28 46.07 -65.18 -37.72
N LEU A 29 47.09 -65.42 -36.88
CA LEU A 29 47.29 -64.68 -35.64
C LEU A 29 47.52 -63.19 -35.91
N ILE A 30 48.44 -62.86 -36.82
CA ILE A 30 48.75 -61.47 -37.19
C ILE A 30 47.52 -60.78 -37.79
N ARG A 31 46.79 -61.46 -38.69
CA ARG A 31 45.55 -60.93 -39.29
C ARG A 31 44.50 -60.63 -38.23
N ASN A 32 44.27 -61.57 -37.31
CA ASN A 32 43.28 -61.40 -36.25
C ASN A 32 43.67 -60.29 -35.29
N ILE A 33 44.95 -60.18 -34.91
CA ILE A 33 45.45 -59.06 -34.10
C ILE A 33 45.18 -57.74 -34.80
N LEU A 34 45.58 -57.60 -36.08
CA LEU A 34 45.39 -56.37 -36.87
C LEU A 34 43.91 -55.99 -36.99
N LEU A 35 43.05 -56.95 -37.32
CA LEU A 35 41.61 -56.72 -37.44
C LEU A 35 41.00 -56.29 -36.10
N THR A 36 41.45 -56.91 -35.01
CA THR A 36 41.00 -56.57 -33.65
C THR A 36 41.42 -55.16 -33.27
N THR A 37 42.67 -54.74 -33.54
CA THR A 37 43.11 -53.37 -33.26
C THR A 37 42.35 -52.34 -34.10
N ILE A 38 42.10 -52.62 -35.38
CA ILE A 38 41.32 -51.73 -36.26
C ILE A 38 39.89 -51.59 -35.75
N LEU A 39 39.22 -52.70 -35.42
CA LEU A 39 37.86 -52.67 -34.86
C LEU A 39 37.82 -51.95 -33.52
N LEU A 40 38.77 -52.22 -32.62
CA LEU A 40 38.84 -51.55 -31.32
C LEU A 40 39.04 -50.04 -31.47
N ALA A 41 39.93 -49.61 -32.37
CA ALA A 41 40.12 -48.20 -32.67
C ALA A 41 38.86 -47.57 -33.28
N PHE A 42 38.20 -48.27 -34.21
CA PHE A 42 36.95 -47.82 -34.80
C PHE A 42 35.87 -47.60 -33.74
N PHE A 43 35.59 -48.61 -32.90
CA PHE A 43 34.61 -48.48 -31.81
C PHE A 43 34.98 -47.40 -30.81
N TYR A 44 36.27 -47.27 -30.47
CA TYR A 44 36.72 -46.22 -29.57
C TYR A 44 36.46 -44.82 -30.12
N TYR A 45 36.84 -44.54 -31.38
CA TYR A 45 36.70 -43.20 -31.97
C TYR A 45 35.28 -42.87 -32.42
N LYS A 46 34.52 -43.85 -32.92
CA LYS A 46 33.16 -43.63 -33.44
C LYS A 46 32.07 -43.74 -32.38
N LEU A 47 32.30 -44.47 -31.30
CA LEU A 47 31.26 -44.75 -30.29
C LEU A 47 31.69 -44.30 -28.89
N SER A 48 32.75 -44.90 -28.33
CA SER A 48 33.09 -44.70 -26.92
C SER A 48 33.50 -43.26 -26.60
N LYS A 49 34.38 -42.66 -27.40
CA LYS A 49 34.87 -41.29 -27.16
C LYS A 49 33.74 -40.24 -27.26
N PRO A 50 32.88 -40.23 -28.30
CA PRO A 50 31.72 -39.35 -28.36
C PRO A 50 30.75 -39.51 -27.17
N ILE A 51 30.43 -40.76 -26.80
CA ILE A 51 29.53 -41.04 -25.67
C ILE A 51 30.11 -40.52 -24.36
N ILE A 52 31.38 -40.79 -24.08
CA ILE A 52 32.05 -40.29 -22.87
C ILE A 52 32.02 -38.74 -22.86
N THR A 53 32.30 -38.11 -24.00
CA THR A 53 32.26 -36.64 -24.13
C THR A 53 30.86 -36.10 -23.83
N LEU A 54 29.82 -36.73 -24.37
CA LEU A 54 28.43 -36.35 -24.11
C LEU A 54 28.05 -36.53 -22.64
N ILE A 55 28.43 -37.64 -22.00
CA ILE A 55 28.20 -37.89 -20.57
C ILE A 55 28.89 -36.81 -19.72
N THR A 56 30.16 -36.51 -20.02
CA THR A 56 30.90 -35.47 -19.29
C THR A 56 30.26 -34.10 -19.44
N TRP A 57 29.73 -33.78 -20.62
CA TRP A 57 29.00 -32.54 -20.87
C TRP A 57 27.68 -32.49 -20.10
N VAL A 58 26.86 -33.54 -20.15
CA VAL A 58 25.60 -33.58 -19.38
C VAL A 58 25.86 -33.44 -17.87
N ASN A 59 26.88 -34.11 -17.33
CA ASN A 59 27.23 -34.00 -15.92
C ASN A 59 27.71 -32.59 -15.53
N SER A 60 28.40 -31.90 -16.45
CA SER A 60 28.83 -30.51 -16.20
C SER A 60 27.66 -29.53 -16.09
N LEU A 61 26.54 -29.79 -16.77
CA LEU A 61 25.34 -28.95 -16.72
C LEU A 61 24.75 -28.91 -15.29
N GLN A 62 24.82 -30.01 -14.55
CA GLN A 62 24.30 -30.07 -13.17
C GLN A 62 25.03 -29.15 -12.18
N HIS A 63 26.29 -28.82 -12.43
CA HIS A 63 27.13 -28.08 -11.48
C HIS A 63 27.15 -26.55 -11.70
N LYS A 64 26.23 -26.00 -12.51
CA LYS A 64 26.11 -24.56 -12.81
C LYS A 64 27.42 -23.90 -13.28
N GLN A 65 28.35 -24.68 -13.82
CA GLN A 65 29.59 -24.14 -14.40
C GLN A 65 29.31 -23.72 -15.84
N ALA A 66 29.49 -22.41 -16.08
CA ALA A 66 29.34 -21.65 -17.33
C ALA A 66 29.06 -22.47 -18.60
N SER A 67 27.93 -22.17 -19.26
CA SER A 67 27.53 -22.49 -20.63
C SER A 67 28.62 -23.20 -21.47
N ILE A 68 28.77 -24.51 -21.26
CA ILE A 68 29.69 -25.30 -22.07
C ILE A 68 29.07 -25.45 -23.46
N PRO A 69 29.73 -24.98 -24.54
CA PRO A 69 29.22 -25.11 -25.89
C PRO A 69 29.02 -26.59 -26.22
N ILE A 70 27.95 -26.89 -26.95
CA ILE A 70 27.54 -28.26 -27.30
C ILE A 70 28.73 -28.95 -27.99
N PRO A 71 29.31 -30.02 -27.41
CA PRO A 71 30.53 -30.63 -27.94
C PRO A 71 30.32 -31.34 -29.29
N VAL A 72 29.07 -31.55 -29.69
CA VAL A 72 28.66 -32.41 -30.81
C VAL A 72 28.02 -31.62 -31.97
N GLN A 73 28.21 -30.29 -32.02
CA GLN A 73 27.57 -29.37 -32.99
C GLN A 73 27.75 -29.70 -34.48
N LYS A 74 28.66 -30.61 -34.86
CA LYS A 74 28.95 -30.97 -36.26
C LYS A 74 28.49 -32.37 -36.67
N HIS A 75 27.93 -33.16 -35.76
CA HIS A 75 27.46 -34.50 -36.07
C HIS A 75 25.99 -34.46 -36.51
N HIS A 76 25.72 -35.01 -37.70
CA HIS A 76 24.36 -35.23 -38.23
C HIS A 76 23.93 -36.68 -37.99
N ASP A 77 24.45 -37.30 -36.92
CA ASP A 77 24.10 -38.66 -36.50
C ASP A 77 23.19 -38.63 -35.26
N GLU A 78 22.74 -39.79 -34.81
CA GLU A 78 21.80 -39.94 -33.68
C GLU A 78 22.35 -39.34 -32.38
N LEU A 79 23.68 -39.34 -32.20
CA LEU A 79 24.34 -38.74 -31.04
C LEU A 79 24.29 -37.21 -31.10
N GLY A 80 24.40 -36.63 -32.29
CA GLY A 80 24.19 -35.20 -32.53
C GLY A 80 22.76 -34.76 -32.23
N GLU A 81 21.76 -35.49 -32.71
CA GLU A 81 20.35 -35.21 -32.40
C GLU A 81 20.05 -35.31 -30.90
N LEU A 82 20.60 -36.33 -30.24
CA LEU A 82 20.45 -36.51 -28.79
C LEU A 82 21.07 -35.34 -28.01
N ALA A 83 22.26 -34.87 -28.42
CA ALA A 83 22.92 -33.72 -27.81
C ALA A 83 22.08 -32.43 -27.94
N ILE A 84 21.49 -32.19 -29.11
CA ILE A 84 20.61 -31.04 -29.36
C ILE A 84 19.33 -31.14 -28.51
N SER A 85 18.73 -32.33 -28.43
CA SER A 85 17.53 -32.57 -27.62
C SER A 85 17.79 -32.29 -26.14
N PHE A 86 18.89 -32.83 -25.58
CA PHE A 86 19.30 -32.53 -24.20
C PHE A 86 19.58 -31.05 -23.97
N HIS A 87 20.25 -30.36 -24.91
CA HIS A 87 20.49 -28.93 -24.81
C HIS A 87 19.18 -28.13 -24.75
N ASN A 88 18.22 -28.46 -25.62
CA ASN A 88 16.91 -27.80 -25.64
C ASN A 88 16.13 -28.05 -24.35
N LEU A 89 16.11 -29.29 -23.84
CA LEU A 89 15.48 -29.63 -22.56
C LEU A 89 16.14 -28.89 -21.39
N TRP A 90 17.47 -28.82 -21.35
CA TRP A 90 18.20 -28.08 -20.33
C TRP A 90 17.87 -26.58 -20.36
N LYS A 91 17.88 -25.98 -21.55
CA LYS A 91 17.54 -24.57 -21.74
C LYS A 91 16.08 -24.26 -21.37
N GLN A 92 15.15 -25.17 -21.65
CA GLN A 92 13.76 -25.06 -21.20
C GLN A 92 13.68 -25.11 -19.67
N ARG A 93 14.41 -26.03 -19.03
CA ARG A 93 14.50 -26.10 -17.57
C ARG A 93 15.08 -24.83 -16.95
N GLU A 94 16.17 -24.30 -17.49
CA GLU A 94 16.77 -23.04 -17.01
C GLU A 94 15.81 -21.86 -17.14
N LYS A 95 15.11 -21.75 -18.26
CA LYS A 95 14.06 -20.73 -18.44
C LYS A 95 12.92 -20.90 -17.43
N ALA A 96 12.48 -22.14 -17.20
CA ALA A 96 11.44 -22.42 -16.21
C ALA A 96 11.90 -22.10 -14.78
N GLU A 97 13.13 -22.44 -14.42
CA GLU A 97 13.73 -22.11 -13.11
C GLU A 97 13.86 -20.59 -12.93
N ALA A 98 14.29 -19.86 -13.96
CA ALA A 98 14.34 -18.40 -13.95
C ALA A 98 12.95 -17.76 -13.80
N GLN A 99 11.95 -18.27 -14.53
CA GLN A 99 10.56 -17.83 -14.40
C GLN A 99 9.98 -18.13 -13.02
N LEU A 100 10.25 -19.31 -12.45
CA LEU A 100 9.82 -19.67 -11.10
C LEU A 100 10.44 -18.74 -10.06
N ASN A 101 11.75 -18.46 -10.17
CA ASN A 101 12.41 -17.49 -9.29
C ASN A 101 11.82 -16.08 -9.44
N GLN A 102 11.50 -15.66 -10.67
CA GLN A 102 10.88 -14.37 -10.91
C GLN A 102 9.48 -14.29 -10.25
N LEU A 103 8.66 -15.33 -10.38
CA LEU A 103 7.34 -15.41 -9.75
C LEU A 103 7.40 -15.51 -8.23
N ALA A 104 8.42 -16.19 -7.69
CA ALA A 104 8.58 -16.39 -6.26
C ALA A 104 9.04 -15.12 -5.53
N TYR A 105 9.82 -14.26 -6.19
CA TYR A 105 10.53 -13.15 -5.54
C TYR A 105 10.22 -11.75 -6.08
N TYR A 106 9.54 -11.62 -7.21
CA TYR A 106 9.24 -10.32 -7.82
C TYR A 106 7.74 -10.16 -8.07
N ASP A 107 7.27 -8.92 -7.98
CA ASP A 107 5.89 -8.56 -8.32
C ASP A 107 5.72 -8.59 -9.85
N THR A 108 4.72 -9.31 -10.31
CA THR A 108 4.52 -9.56 -11.76
C THR A 108 4.08 -8.32 -12.54
N LEU A 109 3.44 -7.35 -11.86
CA LEU A 109 2.97 -6.12 -12.50
C LEU A 109 4.09 -5.09 -12.64
N THR A 110 4.86 -4.89 -11.57
CA THR A 110 5.83 -3.79 -11.44
C THR A 110 7.26 -4.21 -11.67
N GLY A 111 7.60 -5.49 -11.49
CA GLY A 111 8.96 -6.01 -11.55
C GLY A 111 9.79 -5.76 -10.29
N LEU A 112 9.25 -5.05 -9.29
CA LEU A 112 9.92 -4.82 -8.00
C LEU A 112 10.03 -6.12 -7.19
N ALA A 113 10.84 -6.11 -6.14
CA ALA A 113 10.82 -7.17 -5.15
C ALA A 113 9.40 -7.35 -4.60
N ASN A 114 8.96 -8.60 -4.42
CA ASN A 114 7.71 -8.87 -3.74
C ASN A 114 7.92 -8.94 -2.22
N ARG A 115 6.83 -9.16 -1.48
CA ARG A 115 6.87 -9.32 -0.02
C ARG A 115 7.84 -10.41 0.46
N ALA A 116 7.94 -11.54 -0.24
CA ALA A 116 8.81 -12.64 0.15
C ALA A 116 10.29 -12.25 0.04
N LEU A 117 10.70 -11.64 -1.08
CA LEU A 117 12.06 -11.17 -1.26
C LEU A 117 12.42 -10.05 -0.29
N LEU A 118 11.50 -9.10 -0.05
CA LEU A 118 11.70 -8.04 0.93
C LEU A 118 11.96 -8.60 2.33
N LEU A 119 11.13 -9.52 2.82
CA LEU A 119 11.27 -10.09 4.16
C LEU A 119 12.58 -10.85 4.31
N GLN A 120 13.00 -11.57 3.27
CA GLN A 120 14.30 -12.24 3.24
C GLN A 120 15.46 -11.25 3.29
N MET A 121 15.42 -10.19 2.47
CA MET A 121 16.46 -9.14 2.47
C MET A 121 16.50 -8.39 3.81
N LEU A 122 15.33 -8.00 4.34
CA LEU A 122 15.21 -7.33 5.63
C LEU A 122 15.80 -8.18 6.76
N GLN A 123 15.53 -9.49 6.78
CA GLN A 123 16.12 -10.38 7.78
C GLN A 123 17.65 -10.40 7.68
N ASN A 124 18.20 -10.55 6.47
CA ASN A 124 19.65 -10.53 6.26
C ASN A 124 20.28 -9.20 6.72
N HIS A 125 19.60 -8.07 6.47
CA HIS A 125 20.07 -6.77 6.91
C HIS A 125 19.95 -6.56 8.42
N ILE A 126 18.90 -7.07 9.06
CA ILE A 126 18.77 -7.09 10.53
C ILE A 126 19.93 -7.87 11.16
N ASP A 127 20.22 -9.06 10.64
CA ASP A 127 21.30 -9.91 11.15
C ASP A 127 22.67 -9.23 10.98
N SER A 128 22.92 -8.63 9.82
CA SER A 128 24.15 -7.87 9.54
C SER A 128 24.28 -6.61 10.41
N ALA A 129 23.17 -5.92 10.68
CA ALA A 129 23.17 -4.71 11.48
C ALA A 129 23.38 -5.00 12.97
N ASN A 130 22.81 -6.11 13.47
CA ASN A 130 23.07 -6.63 14.81
C ASN A 130 24.55 -6.97 15.03
N GLN A 131 25.21 -7.56 14.03
CA GLN A 131 26.64 -7.91 14.10
C GLN A 131 27.56 -6.69 14.05
N SER A 132 27.20 -5.67 13.25
CA SER A 132 28.03 -4.47 13.04
C SER A 132 27.67 -3.29 13.94
N HIS A 133 26.66 -3.43 14.82
CA HIS A 133 26.08 -2.35 15.61
C HIS A 133 25.67 -1.12 14.77
N SER A 134 25.17 -1.38 13.56
CA SER A 134 24.64 -0.36 12.67
C SER A 134 23.10 -0.34 12.72
N THR A 135 22.51 0.68 12.10
CA THR A 135 21.05 0.81 11.95
C THR A 135 20.71 1.08 10.49
N GLY A 136 19.54 0.62 10.08
CA GLY A 136 18.93 0.92 8.79
C GLY A 136 17.50 1.39 8.98
N ILE A 137 16.91 1.87 7.88
CA ILE A 137 15.57 2.47 7.86
C ILE A 137 14.69 1.70 6.88
N LEU A 138 13.46 1.43 7.27
CA LEU A 138 12.41 0.92 6.40
C LEU A 138 11.33 1.99 6.24
N PHE A 139 11.04 2.34 5.00
CA PHE A 139 9.92 3.23 4.64
C PHE A 139 8.80 2.37 4.07
N TYR A 140 7.61 2.45 4.64
CA TYR A 140 6.38 1.86 4.14
C TYR A 140 5.53 2.96 3.51
N LEU A 141 5.19 2.81 2.24
CA LEU A 141 4.54 3.81 1.40
C LEU A 141 3.17 3.30 0.99
N ASP A 142 2.17 4.16 1.02
CA ASP A 142 0.82 3.88 0.52
C ASP A 142 0.33 5.05 -0.33
N LEU A 143 -0.22 4.74 -1.51
CA LEU A 143 -0.68 5.74 -2.45
C LEU A 143 -2.04 6.30 -2.04
N ASP A 144 -2.07 7.60 -1.75
CA ASP A 144 -3.29 8.24 -1.30
C ASP A 144 -4.35 8.24 -2.40
N ARG A 145 -5.57 7.84 -2.02
CA ARG A 145 -6.77 7.84 -2.89
C ARG A 145 -6.59 7.00 -4.18
N PHE A 146 -5.69 6.03 -4.22
CA PHE A 146 -5.52 5.15 -5.39
C PHE A 146 -6.81 4.40 -5.75
N LYS A 147 -7.59 3.99 -4.75
CA LYS A 147 -8.91 3.39 -4.97
C LYS A 147 -9.85 4.31 -5.76
N THR A 148 -9.87 5.61 -5.48
CA THR A 148 -10.69 6.59 -6.22
C THR A 148 -10.29 6.66 -7.70
N ILE A 149 -8.99 6.51 -8.01
CA ILE A 149 -8.48 6.45 -9.38
C ILE A 149 -9.01 5.18 -10.07
N ASN A 150 -8.91 4.02 -9.42
CA ASN A 150 -9.44 2.76 -9.96
C ASN A 150 -10.94 2.82 -10.20
N ASP A 151 -11.70 3.36 -9.23
CA ASP A 151 -13.16 3.43 -9.31
C ASP A 151 -13.62 4.42 -10.41
N SER A 152 -12.84 5.47 -10.68
CA SER A 152 -13.20 6.51 -11.66
C SER A 152 -12.70 6.23 -13.08
N LEU A 153 -11.51 5.63 -13.22
CA LEU A 153 -10.80 5.48 -14.50
C LEU A 153 -10.54 4.02 -14.89
N GLY A 154 -10.87 3.08 -14.01
CA GLY A 154 -10.73 1.64 -14.24
C GLY A 154 -9.35 1.09 -13.87
N HIS A 155 -9.31 -0.22 -13.60
CA HIS A 155 -8.11 -0.91 -13.12
C HIS A 155 -6.93 -0.87 -14.08
N THR A 156 -7.15 -0.80 -15.40
CA THR A 156 -6.05 -0.71 -16.38
C THR A 156 -5.22 0.56 -16.20
N ILE A 157 -5.87 1.69 -15.94
CA ILE A 157 -5.19 2.97 -15.67
C ILE A 157 -4.46 2.89 -14.32
N GLY A 158 -5.08 2.29 -13.30
CA GLY A 158 -4.43 2.03 -12.01
C GLY A 158 -3.18 1.17 -12.13
N ASP A 159 -3.23 0.08 -12.91
CA ASP A 159 -2.09 -0.80 -13.17
C ASP A 159 -0.94 -0.07 -13.87
N ASN A 160 -1.27 0.79 -14.84
CA ASN A 160 -0.27 1.63 -15.52
C ASN A 160 0.32 2.68 -14.57
N LEU A 161 -0.47 3.20 -13.63
CA LEU A 161 0.01 4.11 -12.58
C LEU A 161 0.99 3.42 -11.64
N LEU A 162 0.67 2.21 -11.18
CA LEU A 162 1.57 1.42 -10.35
C LEU A 162 2.90 1.17 -11.06
N LYS A 163 2.88 0.79 -12.35
CA LYS A 163 4.11 0.64 -13.16
C LYS A 163 4.91 1.93 -13.26
N ALA A 164 4.26 3.07 -13.46
CA ALA A 164 4.92 4.37 -13.57
C ALA A 164 5.59 4.77 -12.24
N ILE A 165 4.90 4.54 -11.12
CA ILE A 165 5.39 4.77 -9.76
C ILE A 165 6.60 3.87 -9.48
N SER A 166 6.53 2.58 -9.81
CA SER A 166 7.65 1.66 -9.61
C SER A 166 8.90 2.07 -10.37
N LYS A 167 8.76 2.45 -11.65
CA LYS A 167 9.89 2.96 -12.45
C LYS A 167 10.49 4.23 -11.86
N ARG A 168 9.64 5.14 -11.37
CA ARG A 168 10.09 6.37 -10.73
C ARG A 168 10.85 6.09 -9.44
N LEU A 169 10.36 5.14 -8.64
CA LEU A 169 11.00 4.72 -7.40
C LEU A 169 12.34 4.03 -7.65
N GLU A 170 12.41 3.11 -8.61
CA GLU A 170 13.66 2.45 -9.03
C GLU A 170 14.71 3.45 -9.51
N ALA A 171 14.31 4.45 -10.31
CA ALA A 171 15.22 5.47 -10.82
C ALA A 171 15.78 6.38 -9.71
N TRP A 172 15.04 6.56 -8.62
CA TRP A 172 15.47 7.39 -7.49
C TRP A 172 16.32 6.61 -6.47
N ILE A 173 16.12 5.30 -6.37
CA ILE A 173 16.82 4.43 -5.42
C ILE A 173 18.33 4.43 -5.69
N LYS A 174 19.10 4.57 -4.61
CA LYS A 174 20.58 4.54 -4.65
C LYS A 174 21.10 3.11 -4.49
N LYS A 175 22.36 2.91 -4.87
CA LYS A 175 23.07 1.63 -4.66
C LYS A 175 22.97 1.21 -3.18
N GLY A 176 22.46 0.00 -2.93
CA GLY A 176 22.26 -0.57 -1.60
C GLY A 176 20.85 -0.43 -1.03
N MET A 177 20.00 0.45 -1.60
CA MET A 177 18.58 0.51 -1.25
C MET A 177 17.77 -0.46 -2.12
N ILE A 178 16.63 -0.91 -1.60
CA ILE A 178 15.74 -1.87 -2.26
C ILE A 178 14.32 -1.31 -2.29
N ALA A 179 13.64 -1.39 -3.43
CA ALA A 179 12.19 -1.16 -3.54
C ALA A 179 11.46 -2.50 -3.64
N ALA A 180 10.33 -2.58 -2.95
CA ALA A 180 9.41 -3.69 -3.02
C ALA A 180 7.97 -3.20 -3.17
N ARG A 181 7.12 -4.03 -3.77
CA ARG A 181 5.66 -3.87 -3.73
C ARG A 181 5.08 -5.01 -2.89
N ILE A 182 4.33 -4.67 -1.84
CA ILE A 182 3.75 -5.65 -0.91
C ILE A 182 2.46 -6.23 -1.46
N GLY A 183 1.65 -5.38 -2.10
CA GLY A 183 0.36 -5.70 -2.68
C GLY A 183 -0.45 -4.42 -2.87
N GLY A 184 -1.48 -4.44 -3.72
CA GLY A 184 -2.33 -3.27 -3.94
C GLY A 184 -1.54 -2.02 -4.34
N ASP A 185 -1.70 -0.96 -3.57
CA ASP A 185 -1.05 0.35 -3.63
C ASP A 185 0.11 0.53 -2.63
N GLU A 186 0.57 -0.55 -2.00
CA GLU A 186 1.59 -0.51 -0.97
C GLU A 186 2.99 -0.82 -1.49
N PHE A 187 3.92 0.09 -1.21
CA PHE A 187 5.34 -0.03 -1.55
C PHE A 187 6.21 0.03 -0.30
N VAL A 188 7.39 -0.57 -0.36
CA VAL A 188 8.39 -0.47 0.70
C VAL A 188 9.74 -0.10 0.12
N VAL A 189 10.43 0.80 0.79
CA VAL A 189 11.84 1.11 0.52
C VAL A 189 12.67 0.70 1.72
N LEU A 190 13.62 -0.22 1.50
CA LEU A 190 14.60 -0.62 2.49
C LEU A 190 15.90 0.16 2.27
N ALA A 191 16.41 0.80 3.32
CA ALA A 191 17.62 1.63 3.28
C ALA A 191 18.61 1.20 4.38
N PRO A 192 19.44 0.17 4.11
CA PRO A 192 20.33 -0.42 5.12
C PRO A 192 21.39 0.50 5.68
N ASP A 193 21.95 1.38 4.86
CA ASP A 193 23.05 2.27 5.24
C ASP A 193 22.58 3.70 5.59
N LEU A 194 21.27 3.88 5.80
CA LEU A 194 20.69 5.19 6.10
C LEU A 194 20.64 5.44 7.60
N THR A 195 21.19 6.56 8.05
CA THR A 195 21.13 6.97 9.45
C THR A 195 19.79 7.64 9.77
N LEU A 196 19.33 7.48 11.02
CA LEU A 196 18.07 8.05 11.53
C LEU A 196 17.95 9.56 11.25
N ASN A 197 19.02 10.32 11.47
CA ASN A 197 19.01 11.78 11.27
C ASN A 197 18.75 12.21 9.82
N LYS A 198 18.98 11.32 8.83
CA LYS A 198 18.71 11.57 7.41
C LYS A 198 17.39 10.97 6.94
N ALA A 199 16.72 10.17 7.75
CA ALA A 199 15.49 9.47 7.35
C ALA A 199 14.36 10.45 7.02
N GLY A 200 14.22 11.54 7.77
CA GLY A 200 13.22 12.59 7.50
C GLY A 200 13.45 13.27 6.15
N ASP A 201 14.68 13.68 5.85
CA ASP A 201 15.05 14.29 4.57
C ASP A 201 14.77 13.35 3.39
N VAL A 202 15.04 12.05 3.57
CA VAL A 202 14.78 11.02 2.56
C VAL A 202 13.27 10.82 2.37
N ALA A 203 12.48 10.81 3.45
CA ALA A 203 11.03 10.74 3.36
C ALA A 203 10.44 11.94 2.61
N GLN A 204 10.92 13.16 2.89
CA GLN A 204 10.52 14.36 2.15
C GLN A 204 10.87 14.28 0.66
N GLN A 205 12.04 13.73 0.33
CA GLN A 205 12.42 13.49 -1.06
C GLN A 205 11.47 12.50 -1.75
N ILE A 206 11.07 11.43 -1.07
CA ILE A 206 10.08 10.47 -1.60
C ILE A 206 8.73 11.15 -1.81
N LEU A 207 8.23 11.92 -0.83
CA LEU A 207 6.97 12.67 -0.95
C LEU A 207 6.99 13.60 -2.17
N ALA A 208 8.06 14.39 -2.31
CA ALA A 208 8.23 15.30 -3.44
C ALA A 208 8.35 14.56 -4.78
N LEU A 209 9.08 13.45 -4.81
CA LEU A 209 9.22 12.60 -6.00
C LEU A 209 7.86 12.07 -6.47
N MET A 210 7.07 11.54 -5.53
CA MET A 210 5.79 10.91 -5.83
C MET A 210 4.73 11.92 -6.25
N SER A 211 4.76 13.14 -5.69
CA SER A 211 3.80 14.22 -5.98
C SER A 211 3.87 14.77 -7.41
N ASN A 212 4.92 14.45 -8.19
CA ASN A 212 5.01 14.89 -9.59
C ASN A 212 3.91 14.20 -10.43
N PRO A 213 3.30 14.90 -11.40
CA PRO A 213 2.21 14.35 -12.19
C PRO A 213 2.65 13.12 -13.02
N TYR A 214 1.68 12.25 -13.33
CA TYR A 214 1.86 11.05 -14.13
C TYR A 214 1.03 11.15 -15.41
N ALA A 215 1.69 11.11 -16.57
CA ALA A 215 1.04 11.06 -17.87
C ALA A 215 0.74 9.60 -18.23
N ILE A 216 -0.53 9.20 -18.20
CA ILE A 216 -0.98 7.80 -18.40
C ILE A 216 -2.16 7.78 -19.34
N ASP A 217 -2.01 7.13 -20.50
CA ASP A 217 -3.08 6.96 -21.50
C ASP A 217 -3.84 8.25 -21.85
N GLY A 218 -3.12 9.38 -21.89
CA GLY A 218 -3.68 10.71 -22.19
C GLY A 218 -4.20 11.49 -20.99
N HIS A 219 -4.23 10.89 -19.79
CA HIS A 219 -4.59 11.55 -18.54
C HIS A 219 -3.37 12.09 -17.81
N GLN A 220 -3.53 13.23 -17.13
CA GLN A 220 -2.56 13.73 -16.14
C GLN A 220 -3.10 13.41 -14.75
N LEU A 221 -2.46 12.46 -14.07
CA LEU A 221 -2.86 11.99 -12.75
C LEU A 221 -1.96 12.60 -11.68
N TYR A 222 -2.59 13.01 -10.57
CA TYR A 222 -1.93 13.48 -9.37
C TYR A 222 -2.18 12.47 -8.27
N CYS A 223 -1.11 11.93 -7.71
CA CYS A 223 -1.16 10.94 -6.64
C CYS A 223 -0.08 11.31 -5.62
N THR A 224 -0.49 11.42 -4.36
CA THR A 224 0.43 11.61 -3.24
C THR A 224 0.68 10.26 -2.55
N VAL A 225 1.66 10.23 -1.67
CA VAL A 225 1.99 9.04 -0.89
C VAL A 225 2.02 9.42 0.57
N THR A 226 1.53 8.54 1.43
CA THR A 226 1.75 8.64 2.87
C THR A 226 2.83 7.63 3.28
N ILE A 227 3.71 7.98 4.22
CA ILE A 227 4.89 7.17 4.57
C ILE A 227 4.94 6.85 6.07
N GLY A 228 5.06 5.57 6.42
CA GLY A 228 5.44 5.12 7.74
C GLY A 228 6.91 4.71 7.78
N ILE A 229 7.62 5.07 8.86
CA ILE A 229 9.07 4.84 8.95
C ILE A 229 9.37 3.99 10.20
N SER A 230 10.11 2.89 10.04
CA SER A 230 10.66 2.14 11.16
C SER A 230 12.19 2.05 11.08
N VAL A 231 12.82 1.96 12.26
CA VAL A 231 14.26 1.83 12.42
C VAL A 231 14.57 0.39 12.82
N TYR A 232 15.59 -0.20 12.23
CA TYR A 232 16.06 -1.54 12.60
C TYR A 232 17.59 -1.55 12.77
N PRO A 233 18.15 -2.50 13.55
CA PRO A 233 17.43 -3.49 14.36
C PRO A 233 16.77 -2.84 15.58
N SER A 234 15.58 -3.33 15.94
CA SER A 234 14.90 -3.02 17.20
C SER A 234 15.04 -4.23 18.13
N VAL A 235 15.26 -3.99 19.44
CA VAL A 235 15.56 -5.06 20.41
C VAL A 235 14.46 -6.12 20.38
N GLY A 236 14.85 -7.38 20.13
CA GLY A 236 13.94 -8.53 20.09
C GLY A 236 12.92 -8.53 18.95
N SER A 237 13.04 -7.65 17.96
CA SER A 237 12.09 -7.52 16.85
C SER A 237 12.49 -8.38 15.65
N THR A 238 11.52 -9.09 15.07
CA THR A 238 11.68 -9.84 13.82
C THR A 238 11.51 -8.95 12.59
N ASN A 239 11.87 -9.43 11.39
CA ASN A 239 11.56 -8.74 10.13
C ASN A 239 10.06 -8.40 9.98
N ILE A 240 9.17 -9.27 10.43
CA ILE A 240 7.71 -9.05 10.44
C ILE A 240 7.35 -7.91 11.41
N ASP A 241 8.00 -7.84 12.58
CA ASP A 241 7.75 -6.77 13.55
C ASP A 241 8.18 -5.41 13.00
N ILE A 242 9.37 -5.32 12.38
CA ILE A 242 9.86 -4.07 11.78
C ILE A 242 8.91 -3.58 10.68
N LEU A 243 8.41 -4.49 9.84
CA LEU A 243 7.44 -4.16 8.80
C LEU A 243 6.13 -3.65 9.41
N ARG A 244 5.61 -4.34 10.44
CA ARG A 244 4.41 -3.93 11.18
C ARG A 244 4.56 -2.58 11.89
N GLN A 245 5.73 -2.28 12.42
CA GLN A 245 6.03 -0.99 13.04
C GLN A 245 5.92 0.15 12.02
N ALA A 246 6.49 -0.03 10.82
CA ALA A 246 6.37 0.97 9.76
C ALA A 246 4.92 1.12 9.27
N ASP A 247 4.17 0.01 9.12
CA ASP A 247 2.74 0.05 8.80
C ASP A 247 1.92 0.80 9.87
N THR A 248 2.21 0.58 11.15
CA THR A 248 1.58 1.32 12.26
C THR A 248 1.85 2.82 12.17
N ALA A 249 3.08 3.21 11.82
CA ALA A 249 3.44 4.62 11.63
C ALA A 249 2.78 5.21 10.38
N LEU A 250 2.68 4.44 9.29
CA LEU A 250 1.99 4.82 8.06
C LEU A 250 0.53 5.16 8.35
N TYR A 251 -0.14 4.28 9.09
CA TYR A 251 -1.51 4.50 9.50
C TYR A 251 -1.68 5.82 10.28
N ARG A 252 -0.79 6.09 11.24
CA ARG A 252 -0.77 7.36 12.00
C ARG A 252 -0.57 8.58 11.09
N ALA A 253 0.31 8.46 10.10
CA ALA A 253 0.52 9.51 9.11
C ALA A 253 -0.75 9.77 8.27
N LYS A 254 -1.54 8.73 7.96
CA LYS A 254 -2.81 8.88 7.23
C LYS A 254 -3.83 9.65 8.06
N SER A 255 -4.04 9.28 9.33
CA SER A 255 -4.97 9.98 10.22
C SER A 255 -4.53 11.43 10.54
N ALA A 256 -3.24 11.74 10.40
CA ALA A 256 -2.71 13.09 10.58
C ALA A 256 -2.84 14.00 9.34
N GLY A 257 -3.50 13.55 8.26
CA GLY A 257 -3.81 14.39 7.08
C GLY A 257 -3.31 13.86 5.73
N ARG A 258 -2.74 12.64 5.67
CA ARG A 258 -2.13 12.05 4.45
C ARG A 258 -1.01 12.92 3.85
N ASN A 259 -0.38 12.50 2.76
CA ASN A 259 0.73 13.20 2.09
C ASN A 259 1.84 13.69 3.05
N ASN A 260 2.15 12.86 4.05
CA ASN A 260 3.14 13.15 5.07
C ASN A 260 3.85 11.86 5.48
N TYR A 261 4.85 11.96 6.35
CA TYR A 261 5.52 10.81 6.95
C TYR A 261 5.42 10.82 8.48
N MET A 262 5.54 9.65 9.08
CA MET A 262 5.63 9.49 10.53
C MET A 262 6.65 8.41 10.89
N PHE A 263 7.43 8.64 11.94
CA PHE A 263 8.27 7.61 12.53
C PHE A 263 7.47 6.74 13.49
N TYR A 264 7.77 5.46 13.54
CA TYR A 264 7.20 4.58 14.55
C TYR A 264 7.72 4.96 15.93
N GLU A 265 6.79 5.26 16.84
CA GLU A 265 7.04 5.38 18.27
C GLU A 265 6.28 4.25 19.00
N PRO A 266 6.84 3.63 20.04
CA PRO A 266 6.19 2.54 20.78
C PRO A 266 4.76 2.85 21.25
N GLU A 267 4.49 4.11 21.59
CA GLU A 267 3.19 4.63 22.01
C GLU A 267 2.13 4.54 20.91
N MET A 268 2.52 4.51 19.64
CA MET A 268 1.61 4.45 18.49
C MET A 268 0.82 3.14 18.41
N ARG A 269 1.39 2.03 18.91
CA ARG A 269 0.71 0.73 18.86
C ARG A 269 -0.56 0.71 19.71
N ALA A 270 -0.48 1.17 20.96
CA ALA A 270 -1.64 1.28 21.84
C ALA A 270 -2.71 2.22 21.26
N GLN A 271 -2.24 3.23 20.55
CA GLN A 271 -3.05 4.22 19.87
C GLN A 271 -3.82 3.60 18.68
N VAL A 272 -3.17 2.78 17.83
CA VAL A 272 -3.83 2.08 16.72
C VAL A 272 -4.81 1.01 17.22
N GLU A 273 -4.45 0.27 18.25
CA GLU A 273 -5.38 -0.66 18.91
C GLU A 273 -6.61 0.09 19.45
N SER A 274 -6.41 1.26 20.08
CA SER A 274 -7.53 2.11 20.50
C SER A 274 -8.35 2.66 19.34
N PHE A 275 -7.77 2.92 18.16
CA PHE A 275 -8.54 3.36 17.00
C PHE A 275 -9.48 2.25 16.53
N LEU A 276 -8.94 1.04 16.33
CA LEU A 276 -9.73 -0.12 15.86
C LEU A 276 -10.86 -0.46 16.85
N GLU A 277 -10.57 -0.34 18.15
CA GLU A 277 -11.56 -0.52 19.20
C GLU A 277 -12.68 0.53 19.11
N ILE A 278 -12.34 1.80 18.90
CA ILE A 278 -13.31 2.88 18.73
C ILE A 278 -14.11 2.71 17.43
N GLU A 279 -13.46 2.39 16.30
CA GLU A 279 -14.13 2.15 15.02
C GLU A 279 -15.19 1.05 15.15
N LYS A 280 -14.80 -0.09 15.72
CA LYS A 280 -15.70 -1.22 15.93
C LYS A 280 -16.82 -0.86 16.92
N GLY A 281 -16.47 -0.22 18.03
CA GLY A 281 -17.42 0.16 19.06
C GLY A 281 -18.45 1.17 18.53
N LEU A 282 -18.04 2.10 17.67
CA LEU A 282 -18.90 3.15 17.12
C LEU A 282 -19.98 2.56 16.21
N HIS A 283 -19.65 1.50 15.46
CA HIS A 283 -20.61 0.76 14.64
C HIS A 283 -21.72 0.13 15.49
N GLU A 284 -21.36 -0.38 16.67
CA GLU A 284 -22.31 -0.95 17.61
C GLU A 284 -23.08 0.14 18.39
N ALA A 285 -22.46 1.30 18.63
CA ALA A 285 -23.00 2.37 19.47
C ALA A 285 -24.34 2.92 18.99
N ILE A 286 -24.49 3.08 17.66
CA ILE A 286 -25.73 3.57 17.03
C ILE A 286 -26.90 2.61 17.30
N ASN A 287 -26.64 1.31 17.29
CA ASN A 287 -27.67 0.28 17.45
C ASN A 287 -27.95 -0.09 18.92
N LYS A 288 -27.09 0.33 19.85
CA LYS A 288 -27.14 -0.04 21.28
C LYS A 288 -27.50 1.12 22.20
N ASP A 289 -28.05 2.21 21.65
CA ASP A 289 -28.44 3.42 22.40
C ASP A 289 -27.30 3.98 23.27
N GLN A 290 -26.06 3.91 22.77
CA GLN A 290 -24.88 4.38 23.51
C GLN A 290 -24.54 5.85 23.23
N LEU A 291 -25.20 6.46 22.26
CA LEU A 291 -25.00 7.85 21.90
C LEU A 291 -26.01 8.73 22.65
N GLU A 292 -25.56 9.89 23.10
CA GLU A 292 -26.42 10.88 23.75
C GLU A 292 -26.03 12.30 23.32
N LEU A 293 -26.96 13.25 23.43
CA LEU A 293 -26.72 14.66 23.13
C LEU A 293 -26.59 15.46 24.42
N TYR A 294 -25.47 16.14 24.58
CA TYR A 294 -25.29 17.18 25.59
C TYR A 294 -25.59 18.54 24.97
N TYR A 295 -26.00 19.49 25.80
CA TYR A 295 -26.43 20.80 25.33
C TYR A 295 -25.63 21.90 26.02
N GLN A 296 -24.77 22.56 25.27
CA GLN A 296 -23.97 23.67 25.78
C GLN A 296 -24.74 24.99 25.63
N PRO A 297 -25.01 25.74 26.71
CA PRO A 297 -25.77 26.98 26.62
C PRO A 297 -24.96 28.10 25.96
N GLN A 298 -25.62 28.83 25.06
CA GLN A 298 -25.14 30.06 24.46
C GLN A 298 -25.85 31.25 25.12
N VAL A 299 -25.09 32.25 25.56
CA VAL A 299 -25.64 33.41 26.30
C VAL A 299 -25.40 34.73 25.57
N ASN A 300 -26.30 35.69 25.75
CA ASN A 300 -26.08 37.07 25.29
C ASN A 300 -25.23 37.88 26.30
N GLU A 301 -24.94 39.14 25.96
CA GLU A 301 -24.21 40.09 26.82
C GLU A 301 -24.85 40.30 28.20
N LYS A 302 -26.15 40.01 28.34
CA LYS A 302 -26.90 40.08 29.61
C LYS A 302 -26.92 38.74 30.36
N HIS A 303 -26.10 37.77 29.95
CA HIS A 303 -26.02 36.42 30.52
C HIS A 303 -27.34 35.63 30.42
N GLN A 304 -28.22 35.98 29.49
CA GLN A 304 -29.46 35.25 29.24
C GLN A 304 -29.22 34.18 28.19
N ILE A 305 -29.75 32.99 28.40
CA ILE A 305 -29.67 31.89 27.44
C ILE A 305 -30.43 32.28 26.17
N VAL A 306 -29.73 32.30 25.04
CA VAL A 306 -30.27 32.58 23.71
C VAL A 306 -30.28 31.36 22.82
N GLY A 307 -29.60 30.29 23.20
CA GLY A 307 -29.62 29.04 22.46
C GLY A 307 -28.81 27.96 23.16
N VAL A 308 -28.74 26.82 22.52
CA VAL A 308 -27.86 25.72 22.93
C VAL A 308 -27.20 25.11 21.70
N GLU A 309 -25.99 24.60 21.87
CA GLU A 309 -25.32 23.76 20.87
C GLU A 309 -25.46 22.29 21.28
N ALA A 310 -25.93 21.45 20.34
CA ALA A 310 -26.06 20.02 20.53
C ALA A 310 -24.72 19.33 20.25
N LEU A 311 -24.17 18.69 21.28
CA LEU A 311 -22.86 18.06 21.26
C LEU A 311 -22.99 16.58 21.58
N ILE A 312 -22.67 15.73 20.61
CA ILE A 312 -22.71 14.28 20.79
C ILE A 312 -21.72 13.82 21.87
N ARG A 313 -22.14 12.82 22.64
CA ARG A 313 -21.31 12.05 23.58
C ARG A 313 -21.55 10.57 23.33
N TRP A 314 -20.53 9.78 23.58
CA TRP A 314 -20.63 8.33 23.49
C TRP A 314 -20.38 7.70 24.85
N ASN A 315 -21.41 7.05 25.39
CA ASN A 315 -21.37 6.22 26.58
C ASN A 315 -20.72 4.87 26.27
N HIS A 316 -19.39 4.84 26.19
CA HIS A 316 -18.65 3.62 25.91
C HIS A 316 -18.73 2.66 27.12
N PRO A 317 -19.05 1.37 26.92
CA PRO A 317 -19.25 0.42 28.02
C PRO A 317 -18.02 0.26 28.92
N GLU A 318 -16.83 0.31 28.33
CA GLU A 318 -15.56 0.12 29.06
C GLU A 318 -14.83 1.44 29.39
N LYS A 319 -15.00 2.49 28.58
CA LYS A 319 -14.20 3.74 28.66
C LYS A 319 -14.98 4.90 29.27
N GLY A 320 -16.25 4.70 29.60
CA GLY A 320 -17.14 5.75 30.10
C GLY A 320 -17.52 6.75 29.00
N VAL A 321 -17.81 7.99 29.39
CA VAL A 321 -18.28 9.03 28.47
C VAL A 321 -17.12 9.57 27.63
N LEU A 322 -17.13 9.27 26.34
CA LEU A 322 -16.15 9.75 25.38
C LEU A 322 -16.62 11.06 24.71
N PRO A 323 -15.77 12.09 24.64
CA PRO A 323 -16.07 13.33 23.93
C PRO A 323 -15.89 13.17 22.40
N PRO A 324 -16.52 14.04 21.59
CA PRO A 324 -16.52 13.93 20.13
C PRO A 324 -15.12 13.96 19.52
N GLY A 325 -14.18 14.71 20.10
CA GLY A 325 -12.80 14.77 19.61
C GLY A 325 -12.05 13.42 19.61
N VAL A 326 -12.55 12.40 20.32
CA VAL A 326 -11.95 11.06 20.34
C VAL A 326 -12.45 10.19 19.19
N PHE A 327 -13.72 10.31 18.79
CA PHE A 327 -14.35 9.36 17.85
C PHE A 327 -14.89 9.99 16.56
N MET A 328 -15.13 11.30 16.51
CA MET A 328 -15.61 11.97 15.29
C MET A 328 -14.61 11.89 14.12
N PRO A 329 -13.29 12.06 14.31
CA PRO A 329 -12.33 11.87 13.22
C PRO A 329 -12.36 10.44 12.64
N ILE A 330 -12.58 9.46 13.53
CA ILE A 330 -12.70 8.03 13.18
C ILE A 330 -13.99 7.79 12.38
N ALA A 331 -15.09 8.42 12.82
CA ALA A 331 -16.36 8.37 12.13
C ALA A 331 -16.28 8.93 10.70
N GLU A 332 -15.56 10.05 10.53
CA GLU A 332 -15.36 10.67 9.22
C GLU A 332 -14.51 9.81 8.29
N GLU A 333 -13.39 9.28 8.79
CA GLU A 333 -12.49 8.44 8.00
C GLU A 333 -13.15 7.13 7.55
N THR A 334 -14.00 6.54 8.40
CA THR A 334 -14.69 5.27 8.15
C THR A 334 -16.06 5.44 7.48
N GLY A 335 -16.51 6.68 7.27
CA GLY A 335 -17.84 7.00 6.71
C GLY A 335 -19.01 6.80 7.69
N GLN A 336 -18.75 6.35 8.92
CA GLN A 336 -19.76 6.21 9.98
C GLN A 336 -20.33 7.56 10.44
N ILE A 337 -19.69 8.69 10.08
CA ILE A 337 -20.20 10.04 10.35
C ILE A 337 -21.58 10.29 9.74
N LEU A 338 -21.91 9.64 8.62
CA LEU A 338 -23.20 9.80 7.94
C LEU A 338 -24.36 9.32 8.82
N PRO A 339 -24.44 8.02 9.22
CA PRO A 339 -25.52 7.55 10.08
C PRO A 339 -25.51 8.20 11.46
N ILE A 340 -24.34 8.58 12.00
CA ILE A 340 -24.26 9.30 13.28
C ILE A 340 -24.86 10.69 13.16
N GLY A 341 -24.51 11.42 12.12
CA GLY A 341 -24.99 12.78 11.94
C GLY A 341 -26.49 12.83 11.63
N ASP A 342 -27.02 11.84 10.90
CA ASP A 342 -28.47 11.66 10.71
C ASP A 342 -29.17 11.45 12.07
N TRP A 343 -28.62 10.57 12.92
CA TRP A 343 -29.10 10.37 14.28
C TRP A 343 -29.04 11.65 15.13
N ILE A 344 -27.95 12.44 15.05
CA ILE A 344 -27.80 13.72 15.76
C ILE A 344 -28.92 14.68 15.37
N ILE A 345 -29.19 14.82 14.06
CA ILE A 345 -30.23 15.71 13.53
C ILE A 345 -31.61 15.31 14.08
N GLU A 346 -31.95 14.02 13.98
CA GLU A 346 -33.23 13.49 14.45
C GLU A 346 -33.42 13.72 15.95
N GLN A 347 -32.41 13.37 16.77
CA GLN A 347 -32.49 13.53 18.22
C GLN A 347 -32.55 14.99 18.66
N ALA A 348 -31.79 15.87 18.01
CA ALA A 348 -31.82 17.30 18.28
C ALA A 348 -33.20 17.91 17.98
N CYS A 349 -33.79 17.57 16.82
CA CYS A 349 -35.13 18.02 16.45
C CYS A 349 -36.19 17.49 17.44
N TYR A 350 -36.11 16.22 17.80
CA TYR A 350 -37.02 15.61 18.77
C TYR A 350 -36.91 16.24 20.15
N GLN A 351 -35.69 16.48 20.64
CA GLN A 351 -35.45 17.13 21.93
C GLN A 351 -35.99 18.56 21.96
N TYR A 352 -35.80 19.34 20.89
CA TYR A 352 -36.37 20.68 20.79
C TYR A 352 -37.91 20.65 20.83
N SER A 353 -38.53 19.70 20.12
CA SER A 353 -39.99 19.50 20.16
C SER A 353 -40.50 19.19 21.57
N ILE A 354 -39.77 18.38 22.34
CA ILE A 354 -40.07 18.12 23.75
C ILE A 354 -39.99 19.40 24.57
N TRP A 355 -38.88 20.14 24.50
CA TRP A 355 -38.71 21.37 25.27
C TRP A 355 -39.76 22.43 24.95
N LYS A 356 -40.13 22.55 23.68
CA LYS A 356 -41.20 23.44 23.23
C LYS A 356 -42.55 23.05 23.82
N ARG A 357 -42.90 21.76 23.82
CA ARG A 357 -44.16 21.26 24.42
C ARG A 357 -44.19 21.40 25.94
N MET A 358 -43.06 21.24 26.61
CA MET A 358 -42.95 21.44 28.06
C MET A 358 -43.02 22.91 28.47
N GLY A 359 -42.84 23.85 27.54
CA GLY A 359 -42.88 25.28 27.83
C GLY A 359 -41.71 25.77 28.69
N ILE A 360 -40.58 25.04 28.71
CA ILE A 360 -39.42 25.34 29.55
C ILE A 360 -38.39 26.24 28.88
N LEU A 361 -38.54 26.51 27.58
CA LEU A 361 -37.62 27.37 26.84
C LEU A 361 -37.80 28.84 27.28
N PRO A 362 -36.71 29.56 27.60
CA PRO A 362 -36.81 30.95 28.00
C PRO A 362 -37.33 31.81 26.83
N PRO A 363 -37.99 32.96 27.09
CA PRO A 363 -38.45 33.87 26.03
C PRO A 363 -37.33 34.40 25.12
N THR A 364 -36.09 34.34 25.60
CA THR A 364 -34.88 34.74 24.87
C THR A 364 -34.33 33.65 23.96
N PHE A 365 -34.85 32.41 24.00
CA PHE A 365 -34.36 31.29 23.21
C PHE A 365 -34.59 31.53 21.71
N ARG A 366 -33.54 31.39 20.90
CA ARG A 366 -33.53 31.68 19.46
C ARG A 366 -33.08 30.50 18.61
N ARG A 367 -32.29 29.57 19.16
CA ARG A 367 -31.64 28.51 18.37
C ARG A 367 -31.27 27.28 19.18
N LEU A 368 -31.37 26.12 18.55
CA LEU A 368 -30.65 24.89 18.83
C LEU A 368 -29.70 24.68 17.66
N ALA A 369 -28.40 24.72 17.91
CA ALA A 369 -27.37 24.58 16.90
C ALA A 369 -26.90 23.11 16.77
N ILE A 370 -26.72 22.64 15.54
CA ILE A 370 -26.34 21.27 15.19
C ILE A 370 -25.13 21.34 14.25
N ASN A 371 -24.03 20.69 14.65
CA ASN A 371 -22.83 20.57 13.84
C ASN A 371 -23.04 19.62 12.66
N ILE A 372 -22.65 20.05 11.45
CA ILE A 372 -22.80 19.28 10.22
C ILE A 372 -21.43 18.99 9.61
N SER A 373 -21.15 17.71 9.37
CA SER A 373 -19.90 17.31 8.72
C SER A 373 -19.90 17.66 7.21
N PRO A 374 -18.71 17.89 6.60
CA PRO A 374 -18.60 18.12 5.15
C PRO A 374 -19.16 16.96 4.32
N LEU A 375 -18.95 15.74 4.77
CA LEU A 375 -19.43 14.56 4.06
C LEU A 375 -20.97 14.49 4.04
N GLN A 376 -21.64 14.86 5.13
CA GLN A 376 -23.10 14.94 5.17
C GLN A 376 -23.62 16.05 4.26
N PHE A 377 -23.08 17.27 4.40
CA PHE A 377 -23.52 18.42 3.61
C PHE A 377 -23.32 18.20 2.10
N SER A 378 -22.29 17.43 1.71
CA SER A 378 -22.02 17.10 0.31
C SER A 378 -23.12 16.23 -0.34
N LYS A 379 -23.91 15.46 0.44
CA LYS A 379 -24.96 14.58 -0.09
C LYS A 379 -26.10 15.38 -0.73
N ASP A 380 -26.57 14.95 -1.89
CA ASP A 380 -27.70 15.58 -2.57
C ASP A 380 -28.99 15.47 -1.75
N SER A 381 -29.15 14.36 -1.03
CA SER A 381 -30.30 14.09 -0.15
C SER A 381 -30.26 14.81 1.20
N PHE A 382 -29.26 15.65 1.48
CA PHE A 382 -29.09 16.27 2.79
C PHE A 382 -30.27 17.17 3.17
N VAL A 383 -30.74 18.00 2.22
CA VAL A 383 -31.89 18.90 2.45
C VAL A 383 -33.15 18.08 2.74
N ASP A 384 -33.40 17.04 1.95
CA ASP A 384 -34.55 16.14 2.14
C ASP A 384 -34.52 15.48 3.53
N HIS A 385 -33.34 15.04 3.98
CA HIS A 385 -33.19 14.42 5.30
C HIS A 385 -33.51 15.39 6.45
N ILE A 386 -32.97 16.61 6.41
CA ILE A 386 -33.25 17.64 7.43
C ILE A 386 -34.75 17.97 7.46
N THR A 387 -35.37 18.15 6.29
CA THR A 387 -36.80 18.48 6.21
C THR A 387 -37.69 17.36 6.73
N GLN A 388 -37.31 16.11 6.47
CA GLN A 388 -37.97 14.94 7.03
C GLN A 388 -37.86 14.91 8.57
N ALA A 389 -36.67 15.16 9.13
CA ALA A 389 -36.47 15.19 10.59
C ALA A 389 -37.32 16.28 11.26
N LEU A 390 -37.38 17.48 10.68
CA LEU A 390 -38.26 18.57 11.15
C LEU A 390 -39.74 18.15 11.13
N SER A 391 -40.17 17.51 10.03
CA SER A 391 -41.54 17.03 9.86
C SER A 391 -41.90 15.95 10.89
N GLN A 392 -41.00 14.99 11.13
CA GLN A 392 -41.21 13.91 12.10
C GLN A 392 -41.27 14.44 13.54
N ALA A 393 -40.46 15.45 13.87
CA ALA A 393 -40.49 16.11 15.17
C ALA A 393 -41.68 17.09 15.32
N GLY A 394 -42.38 17.43 14.24
CA GLY A 394 -43.52 18.35 14.23
C GLY A 394 -43.12 19.80 14.51
N ILE A 395 -41.95 20.23 14.05
CA ILE A 395 -41.37 21.56 14.28
C ILE A 395 -41.05 22.28 12.96
N THR A 396 -40.89 23.59 13.02
CA THR A 396 -40.36 24.42 11.92
C THR A 396 -38.86 24.66 12.12
N GLY A 397 -38.14 24.99 11.05
CA GLY A 397 -36.69 25.27 11.10
C GLY A 397 -36.30 26.57 11.80
N GLU A 398 -37.25 27.43 12.17
CA GLU A 398 -37.01 28.79 12.71
C GLU A 398 -36.01 28.85 13.89
N HIS A 399 -35.99 27.79 14.70
CA HIS A 399 -35.15 27.67 15.89
C HIS A 399 -34.07 26.60 15.75
N ILE A 400 -33.86 26.05 14.55
CA ILE A 400 -32.80 25.09 14.27
C ILE A 400 -31.72 25.80 13.47
N GLU A 401 -30.49 25.73 13.96
CA GLU A 401 -29.31 26.32 13.33
C GLU A 401 -28.36 25.19 12.92
N LEU A 402 -27.90 25.22 11.68
CA LEU A 402 -26.93 24.26 11.15
C LEU A 402 -25.55 24.92 11.13
N GLU A 403 -24.61 24.32 11.84
CA GLU A 403 -23.23 24.81 11.92
C GLU A 403 -22.38 24.06 10.90
N ILE A 404 -21.73 24.82 10.02
CA ILE A 404 -20.85 24.30 8.97
C ILE A 404 -19.47 24.93 9.11
N THR A 405 -18.42 24.17 8.88
CA THR A 405 -17.05 24.69 8.97
C THR A 405 -16.71 25.57 7.77
N GLU A 406 -15.77 26.49 7.97
CA GLU A 406 -15.26 27.36 6.90
C GLU A 406 -14.70 26.56 5.70
N SER A 407 -13.95 25.49 5.95
CA SER A 407 -13.30 24.66 4.92
C SER A 407 -14.31 23.97 3.99
N LEU A 408 -15.46 23.54 4.52
CA LEU A 408 -16.54 22.91 3.76
C LEU A 408 -17.06 23.82 2.64
N LEU A 409 -17.15 25.13 2.91
CA LEU A 409 -17.66 26.10 1.95
C LEU A 409 -16.71 26.30 0.77
N LEU A 410 -15.40 26.14 0.97
CA LEU A 410 -14.38 26.40 -0.04
C LEU A 410 -14.23 25.26 -1.06
N GLU A 411 -14.64 24.03 -0.73
CA GLU A 411 -14.53 22.89 -1.64
C GLU A 411 -15.48 22.99 -2.84
N ASN A 412 -16.72 23.46 -2.63
CA ASN A 412 -17.71 23.65 -3.70
C ASN A 412 -18.70 24.77 -3.37
N VAL A 413 -18.26 26.02 -3.54
CA VAL A 413 -19.01 27.23 -3.17
C VAL A 413 -20.38 27.32 -3.86
N GLU A 414 -20.47 26.99 -5.16
CA GLU A 414 -21.74 27.12 -5.90
C GLU A 414 -22.80 26.13 -5.42
N SER A 415 -22.42 24.87 -5.22
CA SER A 415 -23.32 23.85 -4.65
C SER A 415 -23.75 24.22 -3.24
N ALA A 416 -22.82 24.72 -2.42
CA ALA A 416 -23.14 25.17 -1.07
C ALA A 416 -24.16 26.31 -1.06
N ILE A 417 -23.99 27.33 -1.91
CA ILE A 417 -24.96 28.44 -2.05
C ILE A 417 -26.37 27.92 -2.37
N GLN A 418 -26.49 27.00 -3.33
CA GLN A 418 -27.78 26.43 -3.72
C GLN A 418 -28.44 25.65 -2.57
N LYS A 419 -27.70 24.76 -1.90
CA LYS A 419 -28.23 24.01 -0.76
C LYS A 419 -28.63 24.92 0.39
N MET A 420 -27.82 25.93 0.71
CA MET A 420 -28.13 26.90 1.75
C MET A 420 -29.41 27.68 1.42
N ALA A 421 -29.62 28.07 0.16
CA ALA A 421 -30.86 28.72 -0.27
C ALA A 421 -32.08 27.82 -0.04
N LEU A 422 -32.00 26.52 -0.38
CA LEU A 422 -33.08 25.56 -0.12
C LEU A 422 -33.35 25.39 1.38
N LEU A 423 -32.30 25.28 2.21
CA LEU A 423 -32.46 25.18 3.67
C LEU A 423 -33.15 26.42 4.25
N LYS A 424 -32.90 27.60 3.69
CA LYS A 424 -33.57 28.86 4.07
C LYS A 424 -35.05 28.88 3.77
N GLU A 425 -35.50 28.22 2.69
CA GLU A 425 -36.94 28.07 2.40
C GLU A 425 -37.67 27.34 3.53
N HIS A 426 -36.96 26.49 4.29
CA HIS A 426 -37.44 25.81 5.49
C HIS A 426 -37.20 26.58 6.80
N GLN A 427 -36.85 27.87 6.72
CA GLN A 427 -36.59 28.78 7.85
C GLN A 427 -35.41 28.38 8.74
N LEU A 428 -34.54 27.49 8.26
CA LEU A 428 -33.33 27.09 8.97
C LEU A 428 -32.34 28.24 9.04
N LYS A 429 -31.62 28.31 10.17
CA LYS A 429 -30.47 29.20 10.32
C LYS A 429 -29.20 28.47 9.98
N ILE A 430 -28.21 29.21 9.52
CA ILE A 430 -26.91 28.66 9.13
C ILE A 430 -25.82 29.50 9.79
N SER A 431 -24.91 28.84 10.49
CA SER A 431 -23.74 29.44 11.09
C SER A 431 -22.46 28.89 10.46
N ILE A 432 -21.44 29.74 10.37
CA ILE A 432 -20.09 29.28 10.04
C ILE A 432 -19.33 29.08 11.35
N ASP A 433 -18.83 27.87 11.55
CA ASP A 433 -17.96 27.51 12.66
C ASP A 433 -16.47 27.59 12.29
N ASP A 434 -15.63 27.72 13.31
CA ASP A 434 -14.18 27.85 13.24
C ASP A 434 -13.69 28.99 12.31
N PHE A 435 -14.45 30.09 12.25
CA PHE A 435 -14.18 31.19 11.33
C PHE A 435 -12.86 31.89 11.65
N GLY A 436 -12.01 32.06 10.63
CA GLY A 436 -10.71 32.73 10.70
C GLY A 436 -9.51 31.78 10.66
N THR A 437 -9.75 30.46 10.69
CA THR A 437 -8.68 29.45 10.57
C THR A 437 -8.37 29.08 9.10
N GLY A 438 -9.27 29.43 8.16
CA GLY A 438 -9.15 29.16 6.74
C GLY A 438 -8.87 30.39 5.87
N TYR A 439 -8.85 30.18 4.54
CA TYR A 439 -8.66 31.22 3.53
C TYR A 439 -9.99 31.78 3.01
N SER A 440 -10.91 32.16 3.89
CA SER A 440 -12.17 32.78 3.45
C SER A 440 -11.93 34.10 2.73
N SER A 441 -12.29 34.12 1.45
CA SER A 441 -12.50 35.39 0.76
C SER A 441 -13.78 36.02 1.30
N LEU A 442 -13.69 37.20 1.91
CA LEU A 442 -14.84 38.03 2.29
C LEU A 442 -15.87 38.20 1.16
N ARG A 443 -15.41 38.06 -0.09
CA ARG A 443 -16.25 38.01 -1.28
C ARG A 443 -17.29 36.89 -1.25
N TYR A 444 -16.91 35.69 -0.84
CA TYR A 444 -17.81 34.54 -0.78
C TYR A 444 -18.75 34.63 0.41
N LEU A 445 -18.27 35.15 1.54
CA LEU A 445 -19.12 35.37 2.71
C LEU A 445 -20.35 36.24 2.38
N LYS A 446 -20.19 37.26 1.53
CA LYS A 446 -21.31 38.09 1.04
C LYS A 446 -22.35 37.32 0.21
N LEU A 447 -21.92 36.26 -0.49
CA LEU A 447 -22.80 35.44 -1.33
C LEU A 447 -23.50 34.33 -0.53
N LEU A 448 -22.98 34.02 0.65
CA LEU A 448 -23.53 33.00 1.54
C LEU A 448 -24.57 33.65 2.46
N SER A 449 -25.80 33.13 2.45
CA SER A 449 -26.90 33.59 3.31
C SER A 449 -26.72 33.08 4.76
N VAL A 450 -25.64 33.48 5.43
CA VAL A 450 -25.32 33.07 6.81
C VAL A 450 -25.95 34.01 7.83
N ASP A 451 -26.35 33.48 8.99
CA ASP A 451 -26.96 34.25 10.09
C ASP A 451 -25.99 34.52 11.24
N VAL A 452 -25.02 33.62 11.42
CA VAL A 452 -24.12 33.62 12.57
C VAL A 452 -22.70 33.30 12.12
N LEU A 453 -21.74 34.02 12.68
CA LEU A 453 -20.33 33.72 12.59
C LEU A 453 -19.82 33.34 13.97
N LYS A 454 -19.28 32.13 14.12
CA LYS A 454 -18.62 31.66 15.34
C LYS A 454 -17.12 31.85 15.18
N ILE A 455 -16.53 32.59 16.11
CA ILE A 455 -15.09 32.85 16.15
C ILE A 455 -14.41 31.59 16.70
N ASP A 456 -13.40 31.10 15.98
CA ASP A 456 -12.64 29.93 16.41
C ASP A 456 -12.06 30.12 17.82
N ARG A 457 -12.11 29.06 18.62
CA ARG A 457 -11.66 29.06 20.01
C ARG A 457 -10.19 29.47 20.16
N SER A 458 -9.33 29.17 19.18
CA SER A 458 -7.91 29.49 19.22
C SER A 458 -7.66 31.00 19.40
N PHE A 459 -8.44 31.85 18.72
CA PHE A 459 -8.35 33.32 18.84
C PHE A 459 -8.91 33.85 20.17
N VAL A 460 -9.91 33.18 20.75
CA VAL A 460 -10.55 33.64 21.99
C VAL A 460 -9.77 33.20 23.24
N THR A 461 -9.12 32.04 23.20
CA THR A 461 -8.47 31.44 24.39
C THR A 461 -7.33 32.30 24.93
N LYS A 462 -6.60 33.02 24.05
CA LYS A 462 -5.45 33.86 24.41
C LYS A 462 -5.70 35.36 24.19
N LEU A 463 -6.96 35.76 24.03
CA LEU A 463 -7.36 37.13 23.69
C LEU A 463 -6.79 38.20 24.64
N HIS A 464 -6.46 37.87 25.89
CA HIS A 464 -5.90 38.81 26.87
C HIS A 464 -4.36 38.91 26.83
N LEU A 465 -3.69 38.06 26.04
CA LEU A 465 -2.23 37.92 25.99
C LEU A 465 -1.63 38.25 24.62
N ASP A 466 -2.44 38.20 23.56
CA ASP A 466 -1.98 38.34 22.18
C ASP A 466 -2.72 39.47 21.46
N GLU A 467 -2.00 40.56 21.16
CA GLU A 467 -2.54 41.71 20.42
C GLU A 467 -2.93 41.36 18.98
N SER A 468 -2.30 40.33 18.39
CA SER A 468 -2.65 39.83 17.06
C SER A 468 -4.01 39.14 17.06
N ASP A 469 -4.25 38.26 18.05
CA ASP A 469 -5.54 37.58 18.19
C ASP A 469 -6.67 38.59 18.48
N GLN A 470 -6.40 39.63 19.29
CA GLN A 470 -7.35 40.74 19.52
C GLN A 470 -7.74 41.44 18.21
N ALA A 471 -6.74 41.80 17.38
CA ALA A 471 -7.00 42.49 16.12
C ALA A 471 -7.83 41.64 15.14
N ILE A 472 -7.60 40.33 15.11
CA ILE A 472 -8.38 39.39 14.30
C ILE A 472 -9.84 39.35 14.80
N VAL A 473 -10.04 39.19 16.10
CA VAL A 473 -11.39 39.15 16.70
C VAL A 473 -12.15 40.45 16.45
N ASP A 474 -11.53 41.61 16.65
CA ASP A 474 -12.14 42.91 16.37
C ASP A 474 -12.54 43.05 14.90
N THR A 475 -11.70 42.56 13.99
CA THR A 475 -11.99 42.56 12.55
C THR A 475 -13.18 41.66 12.22
N ILE A 476 -13.26 40.46 12.80
CA ILE A 476 -14.38 39.54 12.59
C ILE A 476 -15.68 40.15 13.13
N VAL A 477 -15.66 40.69 14.36
CA VAL A 477 -16.84 41.32 14.97
C VAL A 477 -17.30 42.54 14.17
N MET A 478 -16.36 43.38 13.70
CA MET A 478 -16.69 44.52 12.84
C MET A 478 -17.33 44.08 11.53
N THR A 479 -16.78 43.01 10.91
CA THR A 479 -17.28 42.47 9.64
C THR A 479 -18.67 41.88 9.82
N ALA A 480 -18.91 41.11 10.88
CA ALA A 480 -20.20 40.49 11.18
C ALA A 480 -21.34 41.50 11.42
N ARG A 481 -21.00 42.71 11.90
CA ARG A 481 -21.98 43.78 12.17
C ARG A 481 -22.39 44.58 10.93
N ARG A 482 -21.67 44.43 9.80
CA ARG A 482 -21.92 45.16 8.56
C ARG A 482 -22.55 44.25 7.52
#